data_AF-A0A7X9IWT3-F1
#
_entry.id   AF-A0A7X9IWT3-F1
#
_cell.length_a   1.000
_cell.length_b   1.000
_cell.length_c   1.000
_cell.angle_alpha   90.00
_cell.angle_beta   90.00
_cell.angle_gamma   90.00
#
_symmetry.space_group_name_H-M   'P 1'
#
loop_
_entity.id
_entity.type
_entity.pdbx_description
1 polymer ?
#
loop_
_entity_poly.entity_id
_entity_poly.type
_entity_poly.pdbx_seq_one_letter_code
_entity_poly.pdbx_strand_id
1 'polypeptide(L)' 'MVLDRGSRVVLAEIKSGATVFGDLFAPLRRVGGLVGKQESAAAVVLRLVYGGDEASRREGVEVVPWSAVTDVPWD' A
#
# COMPACT_ATOMS: atom_id res chain seq x y z
N MET A 1 8.28 1.76 -1.73
CA MET A 1 8.19 2.11 -3.17
C MET A 1 7.07 3.13 -3.35
N VAL A 2 7.23 4.08 -4.27
CA VAL A 2 6.21 5.10 -4.59
C VAL A 2 5.97 5.07 -6.09
N LEU A 3 4.69 5.04 -6.50
CA LEU A 3 4.27 5.22 -7.89
C LEU A 3 3.39 6.47 -7.93
N ASP A 4 3.74 7.41 -8.80
CA ASP A 4 2.99 8.65 -8.99
C ASP A 4 2.48 8.71 -10.44
N ARG A 5 1.16 8.89 -10.57
CA ARG A 5 0.44 9.03 -11.84
C ARG A 5 -0.38 10.31 -11.90
N GLY A 6 0.05 11.38 -11.21
CA GLY A 6 -0.54 12.72 -11.25
C GLY A 6 -1.89 12.82 -10.53
N SER A 7 -2.87 12.00 -10.91
CA SER A 7 -4.18 11.90 -10.24
C SER A 7 -4.22 10.86 -9.12
N ARG A 8 -3.18 10.02 -9.01
CA ARG A 8 -3.11 8.93 -8.04
C ARG A 8 -1.66 8.68 -7.61
N VAL A 9 -1.47 8.46 -6.32
CA VAL A 9 -0.19 8.03 -5.76
C VAL A 9 -0.38 6.69 -5.05
N VAL A 10 0.38 5.68 -5.45
CA VAL A 10 0.43 4.38 -4.77
C VAL A 10 1.69 4.31 -3.92
N LEU A 11 1.50 4.24 -2.60
CA LEU A 11 2.55 3.97 -1.64
C LEU A 11 2.55 2.48 -1.32
N ALA A 12 3.58 1.78 -1.77
CA ALA A 12 3.72 0.35 -1.59
C ALA A 12 4.88 -0.01 -0.68
N GLU A 13 4.60 -0.75 0.40
CA GLU A 13 5.59 -1.42 1.23
C GLU A 13 5.66 -2.90 0.81
N ILE A 14 6.85 -3.45 0.67
CA ILE A 14 7.05 -4.85 0.26
C ILE A 14 7.80 -5.58 1.37
N LYS A 15 7.23 -6.68 1.85
CA LYS A 15 7.83 -7.55 2.86
C LYS A 15 7.87 -8.98 2.33
N SER A 16 8.96 -9.70 2.61
CA SER A 16 9.09 -11.12 2.26
C SER A 16 8.45 -12.07 3.27
N GLY A 17 8.06 -11.57 4.46
CA GLY A 17 7.43 -12.37 5.49
C GLY A 17 6.01 -12.82 5.12
N ALA A 18 5.66 -14.05 5.49
CA ALA A 18 4.33 -14.63 5.24
C ALA A 18 3.25 -14.17 6.24
N THR A 19 3.63 -13.49 7.32
CA THR A 19 2.71 -13.03 8.35
C THR A 19 2.64 -11.51 8.36
N VAL A 20 1.42 -10.98 8.39
CA VAL A 20 1.17 -9.55 8.57
C VAL A 20 0.78 -9.28 10.03
N PHE A 21 1.52 -8.39 10.68
CA PHE A 21 1.24 -7.89 12.02
C PHE A 21 0.92 -6.39 11.98
N GLY A 22 0.13 -5.91 12.95
CA GLY A 22 -0.47 -4.57 12.94
C GLY A 22 0.54 -3.42 12.79
N ASP A 23 1.71 -3.54 13.40
CA ASP A 23 2.73 -2.48 13.39
C ASP A 23 3.29 -2.17 11.99
N LEU A 24 3.07 -3.05 11.00
CA LEU A 24 3.47 -2.81 9.62
C LEU A 24 2.69 -1.68 8.95
N PHE A 25 1.49 -1.34 9.44
CA PHE A 25 0.62 -0.35 8.81
C PHE A 25 0.92 1.09 9.23
N ALA A 26 1.38 1.31 10.47
CA ALA A 26 1.53 2.65 11.04
C ALA A 26 2.52 3.53 10.25
N PRO A 27 3.71 3.06 9.84
CA PRO A 27 4.63 3.85 9.02
C PRO A 27 4.03 4.21 7.66
N LEU A 28 3.38 3.24 7.01
CA LEU A 28 2.80 3.44 5.67
C LEU A 28 1.64 4.45 5.69
N ARG A 29 0.78 4.38 6.71
CA ARG A 29 -0.30 5.35 6.94
C ARG A 29 0.23 6.75 7.25
N ARG A 30 1.31 6.85 8.03
CA ARG A 30 1.96 8.13 8.34
C ARG A 30 2.45 8.81 7.05
N VAL A 31 3.16 8.08 6.20
CA VAL A 31 3.64 8.61 4.91
C VAL A 31 2.45 8.98 4.01
N GLY A 32 1.43 8.12 3.94
CA GLY A 32 0.19 8.41 3.21
C GLY A 32 -0.50 9.71 3.61
N GLY A 33 -0.60 9.97 4.91
CA GLY A 33 -1.18 11.20 5.43
C GLY A 33 -0.35 12.44 5.12
N LEU A 34 0.98 12.32 4.98
CA LEU A 34 1.84 13.44 4.56
C LEU A 34 1.67 13.72 3.06
N VAL A 35 1.69 12.67 2.23
CA VAL A 35 1.51 12.77 0.78
C VAL A 35 0.14 13.34 0.45
N GLY A 36 -0.94 12.83 1.07
CA GLY A 36 -2.30 13.30 0.81
C GLY A 36 -2.56 14.75 1.23
N LYS A 37 -1.76 15.31 2.15
CA LYS A 37 -1.83 16.74 2.50
C LYS A 37 -1.15 17.63 1.46
N GLN A 38 -0.12 17.12 0.78
CA GLN A 38 0.65 17.86 -0.20
C GLN A 38 -0.01 17.78 -1.59
N GLU A 39 -0.42 16.58 -1.98
CA GLU A 39 -1.05 16.28 -3.26
C GLU A 39 -2.58 16.39 -3.18
N SER A 40 -3.08 17.59 -2.85
CA SER A 40 -4.51 17.83 -2.53
C SER A 40 -5.53 17.33 -3.58
N ALA A 41 -5.08 17.03 -4.80
CA ALA A 41 -5.90 16.50 -5.90
C ALA A 41 -5.66 15.01 -6.23
N ALA A 42 -4.63 14.36 -5.68
CA ALA A 42 -4.28 12.98 -6.01
C ALA A 42 -4.84 11.98 -4.98
N ALA A 43 -5.49 10.91 -5.46
CA ALA A 43 -5.93 9.83 -4.59
C ALA A 43 -4.71 9.02 -4.09
N VAL A 44 -4.52 8.94 -2.77
CA VAL A 44 -3.44 8.14 -2.17
C VAL A 44 -3.93 6.73 -1.85
N VAL A 45 -3.25 5.72 -2.41
CA VAL A 45 -3.49 4.31 -2.13
C VAL A 45 -2.32 3.74 -1.35
N LEU A 46 -2.63 3.05 -0.26
CA LEU A 46 -1.64 2.39 0.58
C LEU A 46 -1.70 0.89 0.32
N ARG A 47 -0.57 0.28 -0.01
CA ARG A 47 -0.48 -1.15 -0.31
C ARG A 47 0.68 -1.80 0.45
N LEU A 48 0.42 -2.94 1.06
CA LEU A 48 1.41 -3.83 1.65
C LEU A 48 1.46 -5.11 0.82
N VAL A 49 2.56 -5.34 0.12
CA VAL A 49 2.82 -6.61 -0.55
C VAL A 49 3.56 -7.53 0.43
N TYR A 50 3.09 -8.76 0.59
CA TYR A 50 3.66 -9.70 1.56
C TYR A 50 3.74 -11.14 1.03
N GLY A 51 4.50 -12.00 1.71
CA GLY A 51 4.77 -13.38 1.28
C GLY A 51 3.72 -14.43 1.68
N GLY A 52 2.55 -14.03 2.16
CA GLY A 52 1.45 -14.96 2.44
C GLY A 52 0.48 -15.06 1.26
N ASP A 53 -0.69 -15.64 1.49
CA ASP A 53 -1.61 -16.04 0.41
C ASP A 53 -2.95 -15.30 0.41
N GLU A 54 -3.23 -14.52 1.46
CA GLU A 54 -4.53 -13.89 1.65
C GLU A 54 -4.47 -12.38 1.34
N ALA A 55 -5.26 -11.98 0.35
CA ALA A 55 -5.56 -10.57 0.15
C ALA A 55 -6.52 -10.09 1.25
N SER A 56 -6.28 -8.89 1.77
CA SER A 56 -7.22 -8.27 2.72
C SER A 56 -7.10 -6.75 2.71
N ARG A 57 -8.01 -6.06 3.40
CA ARG A 57 -7.90 -4.62 3.67
C ARG A 57 -7.88 -4.40 5.16
N ARG A 58 -6.81 -3.78 5.68
CA ARG A 58 -6.62 -3.52 7.11
C ARG A 58 -6.20 -2.08 7.31
N GLU A 59 -6.90 -1.35 8.18
CA GLU A 59 -6.60 0.05 8.52
C GLU A 59 -6.48 0.99 7.30
N GLY A 60 -7.23 0.72 6.23
CA GLY A 60 -7.17 1.48 4.98
C GLY A 60 -6.00 1.12 4.05
N VAL A 61 -5.20 0.10 4.41
CA VAL A 61 -4.12 -0.47 3.59
C VAL A 61 -4.61 -1.72 2.88
N GLU A 62 -4.32 -1.83 1.59
CA GLU A 62 -4.51 -3.05 0.80
C GLU A 62 -3.36 -4.02 1.06
N VAL A 63 -3.65 -5.19 1.61
CA VAL A 63 -2.69 -6.27 1.80
C VAL A 63 -2.79 -7.20 0.59
N VAL A 64 -1.70 -7.34 -0.15
CA VAL A 64 -1.64 -8.07 -1.41
C VAL A 64 -0.58 -9.18 -1.30
N PRO A 65 -0.93 -10.45 -1.50
CA PRO A 65 0.06 -11.51 -1.53
C PRO A 65 0.98 -11.32 -2.74
N TRP A 66 2.25 -11.67 -2.60
CA TRP A 66 3.26 -11.52 -3.66
C TRP A 66 2.83 -12.22 -4.95
N SER A 67 2.16 -13.37 -4.82
CA SER A 67 1.61 -14.15 -5.93
C SER A 67 0.54 -13.42 -6.75
N ALA A 68 -0.14 -12.41 -6.17
CA ALA A 68 -1.20 -11.63 -6.83
C ALA A 68 -0.76 -10.19 -7.16
N VAL A 69 0.54 -9.88 -7.07
CA VAL A 69 1.05 -8.51 -7.29
C VAL A 69 0.74 -7.99 -8.70
N THR A 70 0.59 -8.88 -9.68
CA THR A 70 0.24 -8.55 -11.07
C THR A 70 -1.25 -8.33 -11.29
N ASP A 71 -2.09 -8.73 -10.34
CA ASP A 71 -3.55 -8.77 -10.51
C ASP A 71 -4.24 -7.54 -9.91
N VAL A 72 -3.46 -6.63 -9.31
CA VAL A 72 -3.95 -5.39 -8.72
C VAL A 72 -3.61 -4.18 -9.58
N PRO A 73 -4.49 -3.17 -9.65
CA PRO A 73 -4.21 -1.95 -10.40
C PRO A 73 -3.07 -1.17 -9.73
N TRP A 74 -2.10 -0.74 -10.53
CA TRP A 74 -0.96 0.09 -10.14
C TRP A 74 -1.01 1.50 -10.74
N ASP A 75 -2.04 1.78 -11.53
CA ASP A 75 -2.35 3.01 -12.25
C ASP A 75 -3.27 3.95 -11.47
#